data_AF-A0A4Z0QFL8-F1
#
_entry.id   AF-A0A4Z0QFL8-F1
#
_cell.length_a   1.000
_cell.length_b   1.000
_cell.length_c   1.000
_cell.angle_alpha   90.00
_cell.angle_beta   90.00
_cell.angle_gamma   90.00
#
_symmetry.space_group_name_H-M   'P 1'
#
loop_
_entity.id
_entity.type
_entity.pdbx_description
1 polymer ?
#
loop_
_entity_poly.entity_id
_entity_poly.type
_entity_poly.pdbx_seq_one_letter_code
_entity_poly.pdbx_strand_id
1 'polypeptide(L)'
;MSITLLTTPLRFHLLAASLLLAGFEAHAQSFTRACMMPVTNVDSLKRRPLRMISASSVDPPKPLFVVNGVPMGPAFQPEDIPGRYVKKVEVLTGTSAAAIGGTRAANGLILITTTRRYKPVAN
;
A
#
# COMPACT_ATOMS: atom_id res chain seq x y z
N MET A 1 -6.19 34.77 63.19
CA MET A 1 -6.66 35.05 61.81
C MET A 1 -5.71 34.31 60.88
N SER A 2 -5.98 33.04 60.59
CA SER A 2 -6.76 32.54 59.45
C SER A 2 -5.87 32.04 58.32
N ILE A 3 -5.83 30.71 58.24
CA ILE A 3 -5.49 29.80 57.14
C ILE A 3 -5.78 30.37 55.74
N THR A 4 -4.86 30.21 54.78
CA THR A 4 -5.15 29.99 53.34
C THR A 4 -3.97 29.31 52.63
N LEU A 5 -3.64 28.09 53.08
CA LEU A 5 -2.68 27.16 52.44
C LEU A 5 -3.40 26.21 51.45
N LEU A 6 -4.51 26.63 50.83
CA LEU A 6 -5.37 25.70 50.08
C LEU A 6 -6.15 26.39 48.96
N THR A 7 -5.51 26.68 47.83
CA THR A 7 -6.13 26.78 46.49
C THR A 7 -5.13 27.35 45.48
N THR A 8 -4.54 26.50 44.64
CA THR A 8 -4.32 26.80 43.20
C THR A 8 -3.75 25.56 42.50
N PRO A 9 -4.57 24.54 42.15
CA PRO A 9 -4.16 23.52 41.18
C PRO A 9 -4.13 24.06 39.73
N LEU A 10 -4.62 25.28 39.50
CA LEU A 10 -4.86 25.84 38.17
C LEU A 10 -3.63 26.46 37.46
N ARG A 11 -2.52 26.72 38.17
CA ARG A 11 -1.30 27.27 37.55
C ARG A 11 -0.34 26.21 37.00
N PHE A 12 -0.42 24.96 37.49
CA PHE A 12 0.39 23.85 36.96
C PHE A 12 -0.12 23.34 35.61
N HIS A 13 -1.44 23.39 35.37
CA HIS A 13 -2.02 22.93 34.11
C HIS A 13 -1.66 23.83 32.91
N LEU A 14 -1.53 25.14 33.11
CA LEU A 14 -1.20 26.06 32.01
C LEU A 14 0.27 25.98 31.56
N LEU A 15 1.20 25.64 32.45
CA LEU A 15 2.61 25.42 32.09
C LEU A 15 2.86 24.07 31.42
N ALA A 16 2.13 23.01 31.80
CA ALA A 16 2.22 21.70 31.14
C ALA A 16 1.62 21.71 29.72
N ALA A 17 0.57 22.51 29.48
CA ALA A 17 -0.07 22.59 28.17
C ALA A 17 0.80 23.27 27.10
N SER A 18 1.67 24.22 27.44
CA SER A 18 2.55 24.85 26.44
C SER A 18 3.76 23.97 26.06
N LEU A 19 4.24 23.11 26.98
CA LEU A 19 5.36 22.21 26.70
C LEU A 19 4.96 21.03 25.79
N LEU A 20 3.67 20.68 25.74
CA LEU A 20 3.16 19.61 24.88
C LEU A 20 2.92 20.06 23.43
N LEU A 21 2.93 21.37 23.16
CA LEU A 21 2.84 21.94 21.81
C LEU A 21 4.22 22.23 21.18
N ALA A 22 5.30 22.16 21.95
CA ALA A 22 6.67 22.29 21.46
C ALA A 22 7.37 20.94 21.16
N GLY A 23 6.70 19.82 21.42
CA GLY A 23 7.25 18.46 21.27
C GLY A 23 6.87 17.69 20.00
N PHE A 24 6.07 18.28 19.10
CA PHE A 24 5.82 17.72 17.76
C PHE A 24 6.61 18.49 16.71
N GLU A 25 7.93 18.62 16.94
CA GLU A 25 8.85 18.99 15.89
C GLU A 25 9.08 17.78 14.98
N ALA A 26 8.77 18.00 13.70
CA ALA A 26 9.46 17.43 12.55
C ALA A 26 9.38 15.91 12.28
N HIS A 27 8.31 15.49 11.58
CA HIS A 27 8.42 14.39 10.61
C HIS A 27 7.80 14.76 9.26
N ALA A 28 8.31 15.82 8.64
CA ALA A 28 8.07 16.11 7.23
C ALA A 28 9.23 16.94 6.63
N GLN A 29 10.46 16.46 6.80
CA GLN A 29 11.61 16.94 6.02
C GLN A 29 12.38 15.73 5.50
N SER A 30 11.85 15.07 4.46
CA SER A 30 12.65 14.29 3.49
C SER A 30 11.78 13.74 2.34
N PHE A 31 11.14 14.61 1.56
CA PHE A 31 10.74 14.23 0.19
C PHE A 31 10.97 15.33 -0.87
N THR A 32 11.65 16.43 -0.51
CA THR A 32 11.82 17.59 -1.41
C THR A 32 13.27 18.04 -1.62
N ARG A 33 14.27 17.15 -1.45
CA ARG A 33 15.67 17.46 -1.82
C ARG A 33 16.33 16.41 -2.69
N ALA A 34 15.58 15.76 -3.58
CA ALA A 34 16.14 15.00 -4.69
C ALA A 34 15.65 15.44 -6.07
N CYS A 35 14.67 16.35 -6.18
CA CYS A 35 14.13 16.72 -7.50
C CYS A 35 14.80 17.95 -8.14
N MET A 36 15.58 18.73 -7.39
CA MET A 36 16.25 19.91 -7.95
C MET A 36 17.74 19.67 -8.11
N MET A 37 18.08 18.86 -9.11
CA MET A 37 19.41 18.92 -9.72
C MET A 37 19.44 20.19 -10.58
N PRO A 38 20.36 21.13 -10.38
CA PRO A 38 20.53 22.21 -11.34
C PRO A 38 20.95 21.57 -12.67
N VAL A 39 20.12 21.71 -13.69
CA VAL A 39 20.45 21.32 -15.07
C VAL A 39 21.54 22.27 -15.55
N THR A 40 22.80 21.90 -15.33
CA THR A 40 23.97 22.64 -15.80
C THR A 40 24.43 22.15 -17.17
N ASN A 41 23.51 21.91 -18.10
CA ASN A 41 23.88 21.77 -19.51
C ASN A 41 22.65 21.81 -20.43
N VAL A 42 22.47 22.91 -21.17
CA VAL A 42 21.51 22.97 -22.28
C VAL A 42 22.15 22.65 -23.63
N ASP A 43 23.48 22.49 -23.69
CA ASP A 43 24.23 22.30 -24.94
C ASP A 43 24.45 20.84 -25.34
N SER A 44 24.14 19.88 -24.46
CA SER A 44 24.24 18.44 -24.74
C SER A 44 22.95 17.82 -25.29
N LEU A 45 21.98 18.62 -25.72
CA LEU A 45 20.79 18.16 -26.44
C LEU A 45 21.14 17.78 -27.89
N LYS A 46 22.04 16.82 -28.06
CA LYS A 46 22.02 15.94 -29.22
C LYS A 46 20.70 15.19 -29.15
N ARG A 47 19.66 15.77 -29.77
CA ARG A 47 18.25 15.34 -29.83
C ARG A 47 18.13 13.82 -29.63
N ARG A 48 18.08 13.39 -28.38
CA ARG A 48 17.79 12.00 -28.05
C ARG A 48 16.29 11.88 -28.28
N PRO A 49 15.83 10.99 -29.18
CA PRO A 49 14.41 10.88 -29.46
C PRO A 49 13.68 10.61 -28.15
N LEU A 50 12.69 11.45 -27.84
CA LEU A 50 11.80 11.23 -26.71
C LEU A 50 10.93 10.02 -27.04
N ARG A 51 11.31 8.87 -26.50
CA ARG A 51 10.49 7.66 -26.58
C ARG A 51 9.39 7.78 -25.54
N MET A 52 8.20 8.14 -25.99
CA MET A 52 7.00 8.03 -25.17
C MET A 52 6.65 6.54 -25.01
N ILE A 53 6.77 6.02 -23.79
CA ILE A 53 6.28 4.68 -23.45
C ILE A 53 4.85 4.85 -22.97
N SER A 54 3.89 4.82 -23.91
CA SER A 54 2.48 4.72 -23.56
C SER A 54 2.16 3.24 -23.30
N ALA A 55 2.06 2.86 -22.03
CA ALA A 55 1.54 1.55 -21.63
C ALA A 55 0.08 1.72 -21.18
N SER A 56 -0.83 1.78 -22.13
CA SER A 56 -2.26 1.55 -21.84
C SER A 56 -2.52 0.05 -21.96
N SER A 57 -2.73 -0.63 -20.84
CA SER A 57 -3.28 -1.99 -20.88
C SER A 57 -4.68 -1.91 -21.51
N VAL A 58 -4.82 -2.39 -22.75
CA VAL A 58 -6.11 -2.46 -23.46
C VAL A 58 -6.94 -3.64 -22.94
N ASP A 59 -6.32 -4.57 -22.22
CA ASP A 59 -7.02 -5.67 -21.57
C ASP A 59 -7.88 -5.16 -20.40
N PRO A 60 -9.11 -5.68 -20.24
CA PRO A 60 -9.93 -5.36 -19.07
C PRO A 60 -9.16 -5.74 -17.79
N PRO A 61 -9.27 -4.93 -16.71
CA PRO A 61 -8.55 -5.19 -15.47
C PRO A 61 -9.01 -6.52 -14.87
N LYS A 62 -8.15 -7.54 -14.95
CA LYS A 62 -8.40 -8.86 -14.35
C LYS A 62 -7.85 -8.92 -12.92
N PRO A 63 -8.56 -9.57 -11.98
CA PRO A 63 -8.06 -9.80 -10.63
C PRO A 63 -6.97 -10.89 -10.63
N LEU A 64 -6.14 -10.88 -9.59
CA LEU A 64 -5.14 -11.93 -9.35
C LEU A 64 -5.78 -13.11 -8.60
N PHE A 65 -5.66 -14.32 -9.13
CA PHE A 65 -6.10 -15.54 -8.46
C PHE A 65 -4.96 -16.17 -7.67
N VAL A 66 -5.21 -16.54 -6.42
CA VAL A 66 -4.22 -17.21 -5.56
C VAL A 66 -4.85 -18.46 -4.97
N VAL A 67 -4.25 -19.62 -5.24
CA VAL A 67 -4.75 -20.92 -4.76
C VAL A 67 -3.77 -21.48 -3.73
N ASN A 68 -4.20 -21.61 -2.48
CA ASN A 68 -3.35 -22.05 -1.36
C ASN A 68 -2.01 -21.28 -1.24
N GLY A 69 -2.01 -19.98 -1.55
CA GLY A 69 -0.82 -19.14 -1.53
C GLY A 69 0.02 -19.17 -2.82
N VAL A 70 -0.33 -19.99 -3.81
CA VAL A 70 0.34 -20.00 -5.12
C VAL A 70 -0.39 -19.04 -6.06
N PRO A 71 0.27 -17.99 -6.59
CA PRO A 71 -0.35 -17.11 -7.57
C PRO A 71 -0.53 -17.85 -8.89
N MET A 72 -1.75 -17.83 -9.41
CA MET A 72 -2.08 -18.41 -10.70
C MET A 72 -1.96 -17.33 -11.79
N GLY A 73 -1.55 -17.75 -12.99
CA GLY A 73 -1.45 -16.85 -14.13
C GLY A 73 -2.81 -16.29 -14.58
N PRO A 74 -2.84 -15.24 -15.42
CA PRO A 74 -4.07 -14.60 -15.89
C PRO A 74 -4.94 -15.49 -16.81
N ALA A 75 -4.41 -16.66 -17.22
CA ALA A 75 -5.13 -17.68 -17.99
C ALA A 75 -5.88 -18.69 -17.11
N PHE A 76 -5.68 -18.66 -15.79
CA PHE A 76 -6.34 -19.55 -14.85
C PHE A 76 -7.85 -19.25 -14.78
N GLN A 77 -8.68 -20.27 -14.95
CA GLN A 77 -10.12 -20.15 -14.82
C GLN A 77 -10.61 -20.84 -13.55
N PRO A 78 -11.58 -20.28 -12.83
CA PRO A 78 -12.13 -20.90 -11.62
C PRO A 78 -12.77 -22.27 -11.91
N GLU A 79 -13.16 -22.54 -13.16
CA GLU A 79 -13.70 -23.81 -13.66
C GLU A 79 -12.68 -24.95 -13.60
N ASP A 80 -11.37 -24.65 -13.61
CA ASP A 80 -10.31 -25.64 -13.50
C ASP A 80 -10.29 -26.30 -12.11
N ILE A 81 -10.89 -25.67 -11.10
CA ILE A 81 -11.03 -26.25 -9.76
C ILE A 81 -12.42 -26.90 -9.63
N PRO A 82 -12.48 -28.22 -9.41
CA PRO A 82 -13.74 -28.87 -9.08
C PRO A 82 -14.30 -28.29 -7.78
N GLY A 83 -15.56 -27.83 -7.79
CA GLY A 83 -16.20 -27.19 -6.63
C GLY A 83 -16.16 -28.02 -5.33
N ARG A 84 -16.13 -29.36 -5.45
CA ARG A 84 -15.96 -30.30 -4.31
C ARG A 84 -14.67 -30.11 -3.51
N TYR A 85 -13.65 -29.48 -4.09
CA TYR A 85 -12.37 -29.22 -3.43
C TYR A 85 -12.25 -27.80 -2.90
N VAL A 86 -13.18 -26.90 -3.21
CA VAL A 86 -13.16 -25.52 -2.71
C VAL A 86 -13.66 -25.52 -1.26
N LYS A 87 -12.84 -25.03 -0.34
CA LYS A 87 -13.23 -24.85 1.07
C LYS A 87 -13.84 -23.49 1.32
N LYS A 88 -13.17 -22.45 0.84
CA LYS A 88 -13.59 -21.06 0.96
C LYS A 88 -12.99 -20.22 -0.15
N VAL A 89 -13.72 -19.18 -0.51
CA VAL A 89 -13.30 -18.14 -1.45
C VAL A 89 -13.39 -16.82 -0.73
N GLU A 90 -12.27 -16.11 -0.68
CA GLU A 90 -12.17 -14.77 -0.09
C GLU A 90 -11.82 -13.79 -1.20
N VAL A 91 -12.58 -12.70 -1.29
CA VAL A 91 -12.32 -11.63 -2.26
C VAL A 91 -11.79 -10.43 -1.50
N LEU A 92 -10.54 -10.07 -1.78
CA LEU A 92 -9.88 -8.90 -1.23
C LEU A 92 -9.91 -7.76 -2.25
N THR A 93 -10.36 -6.60 -1.81
CA THR A 93 -10.47 -5.38 -2.64
C THR A 93 -9.51 -4.29 -2.14
N GLY A 94 -9.01 -3.50 -3.09
CA GLY A 94 -8.18 -2.32 -2.79
C GLY A 94 -6.89 -2.63 -2.04
N THR A 95 -6.61 -1.85 -1.00
CA THR A 95 -5.33 -1.85 -0.27
C THR A 95 -5.00 -3.19 0.38
N SER A 96 -6.01 -3.91 0.87
CA SER A 96 -5.83 -5.22 1.52
C SER A 96 -5.32 -6.29 0.55
N ALA A 97 -5.72 -6.20 -0.73
CA ALA A 97 -5.23 -7.09 -1.77
C ALA A 97 -3.76 -6.80 -2.11
N ALA A 98 -3.38 -5.52 -2.19
CA ALA A 98 -2.02 -5.08 -2.48
C ALA A 98 -1.02 -5.46 -1.38
N ALA A 99 -1.45 -5.51 -0.11
CA ALA A 99 -0.60 -5.95 0.99
C ALA A 99 -0.14 -7.41 0.86
N ILE A 100 -0.96 -8.27 0.26
CA ILE A 100 -0.69 -9.72 0.11
C ILE A 100 -0.09 -10.03 -1.26
N GLY A 101 -0.68 -9.50 -2.33
CA GLY A 101 -0.33 -9.80 -3.72
C GLY A 101 0.53 -8.75 -4.42
N GLY A 102 0.94 -7.69 -3.72
CA GLY A 102 1.73 -6.60 -4.29
C GLY A 102 1.00 -5.84 -5.40
N THR A 103 1.76 -5.27 -6.33
CA THR A 103 1.23 -4.49 -7.46
C THR A 103 0.34 -5.30 -8.41
N ARG A 104 0.49 -6.63 -8.44
CA ARG A 104 -0.33 -7.53 -9.28
C ARG A 104 -1.78 -7.61 -8.81
N ALA A 105 -2.01 -7.36 -7.52
CA ALA A 105 -3.32 -7.36 -6.90
C ALA A 105 -4.00 -5.98 -6.93
N ALA A 106 -3.46 -5.01 -7.68
CA ALA A 106 -4.03 -3.66 -7.79
C ALA A 106 -5.47 -3.67 -8.33
N ASN A 107 -5.81 -4.64 -9.18
CA ASN A 107 -7.16 -4.84 -9.73
C ASN A 107 -8.06 -5.71 -8.82
N GLY A 108 -7.55 -6.17 -7.67
CA GLY A 108 -8.21 -7.10 -6.75
C GLY A 108 -7.52 -8.47 -6.67
N LEU A 109 -7.79 -9.19 -5.59
CA LEU A 109 -7.24 -10.51 -5.32
C LEU A 109 -8.33 -11.48 -4.88
N ILE A 110 -8.37 -12.66 -5.48
CA ILE A 110 -9.30 -13.74 -5.13
C ILE A 110 -8.49 -14.89 -4.53
N LEU A 111 -8.62 -15.07 -3.22
CA LEU A 111 -7.98 -16.13 -2.45
C LEU A 111 -8.89 -17.36 -2.45
N ILE A 112 -8.40 -18.45 -3.04
CA ILE A 112 -9.09 -19.74 -3.04
C ILE A 112 -8.33 -20.68 -2.11
N THR A 113 -9.01 -21.14 -1.07
CA THR A 113 -8.49 -22.20 -0.20
C THR A 113 -9.11 -23.52 -0.64
N THR A 114 -8.28 -24.51 -0.98
CA THR A 114 -8.76 -25.83 -1.37
C THR A 114 -8.52 -26.87 -0.29
N THR A 115 -9.15 -28.04 -0.44
CA THR A 115 -8.82 -29.22 0.37
C THR A 115 -7.42 -29.74 0.05
N ARG A 116 -6.81 -30.45 1.01
CA ARG A 116 -5.44 -31.02 0.89
C ARG A 116 -5.27 -32.01 -0.28
N ARG A 117 -6.38 -32.49 -0.87
CA ARG A 117 -6.39 -33.43 -2.00
C ARG A 117 -6.07 -32.74 -3.34
N TYR A 118 -6.17 -31.41 -3.43
CA TYR A 118 -5.93 -30.65 -4.66
C TYR A 118 -4.54 -29.99 -4.64
N LYS A 119 -3.73 -30.26 -5.66
CA LYS A 119 -2.39 -29.66 -5.84
C LYS A 119 -2.43 -28.69 -7.02
N PRO A 120 -2.30 -27.37 -6.79
CA PRO A 120 -2.23 -26.41 -7.89
C PRO A 120 -0.93 -26.57 -8.67
N VAL A 121 -1.00 -26.53 -9.99
CA VAL A 121 0.15 -26.43 -10.89
C VAL A 121 0.23 -24.98 -11.33
N ALA A 122 1.39 -24.34 -11.13
CA ALA A 122 1.64 -22.99 -11.60
C ALA A 122 2.04 -23.05 -13.08
N ASN A 123 1.50 -22.11 -13.86
CA ASN A 123 1.75 -21.98 -15.30
C ASN A 123 2.74 -20.85 -15.56
#